data_AF-A0A8J7WJW3-F1
#
_entry.id   AF-A0A8J7WJW3-F1
#
_cell.length_a   1.000
_cell.length_b   1.000
_cell.length_c   1.000
_cell.angle_alpha   90.00
_cell.angle_beta   90.00
_cell.angle_gamma   90.00
#
_symmetry.space_group_name_H-M   'P 1'
#
loop_
_entity.id
_entity.type
_entity.pdbx_description
1 polymer ?
#
loop_
_entity_poly.entity_id
_entity_poly.type
_entity_poly.pdbx_seq_one_letter_code
_entity_poly.pdbx_strand_id
1 'polypeptide(L)'
;MSAKQGTDMLAARYRRVLMVLPAAYRERRGEEMLSTLLDGAADGKRRPSLAEASSLAALAIRLRVGAPGASRRAVATGEVLRRTALAGLLAFGLWHGTGAVGNLVVIASERSQYFQNTPGSTVAWWLTLVFGLPLVYFGAFIALVLGRRRLGRFLGVAQAGFVAAASVQDRYPATSDMAAVFATSLMIALATGLGFHRGSPRPAAPGRWLSGMIGVAGVVFIVSGAAIGMHLDGHSGDTRVIDVIAQINAGPLVPGLAAVFGLVRARRSPIWPAALFILGLPGLLIVPRALIHYAQGNYENVFIGDLFRGAAWPGMAVYMLITEAVLATALVWSLYLRRARATAVPA
;
A
#
# COMPACT_ATOMS: atom_id res chain seq x y z
N MET A 1 31.12 -42.42 -14.93
CA MET A 1 31.20 -40.99 -14.54
C MET A 1 31.78 -40.92 -13.15
N SER A 2 32.98 -40.35 -13.00
CA SER A 2 33.68 -40.26 -11.72
C SER A 2 32.96 -39.30 -10.76
N ALA A 3 33.00 -39.55 -9.44
CA ALA A 3 32.38 -38.70 -8.41
C ALA A 3 32.74 -37.20 -8.59
N LYS A 4 33.97 -36.92 -9.04
CA LYS A 4 34.47 -35.58 -9.36
C LYS A 4 33.62 -34.84 -10.42
N GLN A 5 33.20 -35.54 -11.48
CA GLN A 5 32.35 -34.96 -12.52
C GLN A 5 30.96 -34.57 -11.98
N GLY A 6 30.44 -35.33 -11.01
CA GLY A 6 29.17 -35.01 -10.35
C GLY A 6 29.26 -33.71 -9.54
N THR A 7 30.33 -33.55 -8.78
CA THR A 7 30.60 -32.35 -7.98
C THR A 7 30.82 -31.11 -8.85
N ASP A 8 31.58 -31.22 -9.95
CA ASP A 8 31.81 -30.11 -10.88
C ASP A 8 30.50 -29.62 -11.52
N MET A 9 29.61 -30.56 -11.91
CA MET A 9 28.29 -30.22 -12.45
C MET A 9 27.38 -29.56 -11.41
N LEU A 10 27.41 -30.03 -10.16
CA LEU A 10 26.64 -29.44 -9.07
C LEU A 10 27.14 -28.01 -8.75
N ALA A 11 28.45 -27.82 -8.68
CA ALA A 11 29.08 -26.52 -8.45
C ALA A 11 28.69 -25.51 -9.55
N ALA A 12 28.72 -25.93 -10.81
CA ALA A 12 28.27 -25.09 -11.93
C ALA A 12 26.78 -24.69 -11.81
N ARG A 13 25.93 -25.59 -11.33
CA ARG A 13 24.50 -25.27 -11.09
C ARG A 13 24.32 -24.31 -9.92
N TYR A 14 25.03 -24.50 -8.81
CA TYR A 14 25.00 -23.55 -7.70
C TYR A 14 25.49 -22.17 -8.11
N ARG A 15 26.57 -22.07 -8.91
CA ARG A 15 27.03 -20.79 -9.46
C ARG A 15 25.92 -20.08 -10.26
N ARG A 16 25.13 -20.81 -11.06
CA ARG A 16 23.98 -20.22 -11.76
C ARG A 16 22.92 -19.69 -10.80
N VAL A 17 22.58 -20.44 -9.75
CA VAL A 17 21.60 -19.97 -8.75
C VAL A 17 22.13 -18.76 -7.99
N LEU A 18 23.42 -18.77 -7.62
CA LEU A 18 24.08 -17.63 -6.98
C LEU A 18 24.08 -16.39 -7.86
N MET A 19 23.89 -16.50 -9.18
CA MET A 19 23.76 -15.32 -10.05
C MET A 19 22.57 -14.43 -9.68
N VAL A 20 21.55 -14.95 -8.99
CA VAL A 20 20.43 -14.15 -8.49
C VAL A 20 20.88 -13.12 -7.44
N LEU A 21 21.99 -13.37 -6.73
CA LEU A 21 22.56 -12.44 -5.75
C LEU A 21 23.17 -11.19 -6.43
N PRO A 22 23.15 -10.02 -5.78
CA PRO A 22 23.81 -8.81 -6.30
C PRO A 22 25.31 -9.05 -6.55
N ALA A 23 25.85 -8.52 -7.65
CA ALA A 23 27.24 -8.73 -8.08
C ALA A 23 28.26 -8.44 -6.96
N ALA A 24 28.17 -7.26 -6.34
CA ALA A 24 29.05 -6.86 -5.24
C ALA A 24 29.00 -7.79 -4.01
N TYR A 25 27.90 -8.52 -3.81
CA TYR A 25 27.81 -9.52 -2.74
C TYR A 25 28.45 -10.85 -3.16
N ARG A 26 28.25 -11.26 -4.42
CA ARG A 26 28.89 -12.47 -4.98
C ARG A 26 30.41 -12.34 -5.00
N GLU A 27 30.95 -11.18 -5.35
CA GLU A 27 32.40 -10.95 -5.35
C GLU A 27 33.02 -11.14 -3.97
N ARG A 28 32.31 -10.75 -2.90
CA ARG A 28 32.84 -10.84 -1.52
C ARG A 28 32.60 -12.18 -0.84
N ARG A 29 31.47 -12.85 -1.12
CA ARG A 29 30.98 -14.01 -0.35
C ARG A 29 30.55 -15.18 -1.23
N GLY A 30 30.65 -15.06 -2.55
CA GLY A 30 30.14 -16.07 -3.50
C GLY A 30 30.86 -17.39 -3.41
N GLU A 31 32.20 -17.38 -3.36
CA GLU A 31 33.00 -18.61 -3.24
C GLU A 31 32.84 -19.26 -1.86
N GLU A 32 32.79 -18.48 -0.78
CA GLU A 32 32.50 -18.98 0.57
C GLU A 32 31.14 -19.69 0.62
N MET A 33 30.09 -19.04 0.08
CA MET A 33 28.75 -19.62 0.00
C MET A 33 28.71 -20.87 -0.88
N LEU A 34 29.44 -20.88 -2.00
CA LEU A 34 29.52 -22.03 -2.88
C LEU A 34 30.15 -23.23 -2.16
N SER A 35 31.25 -23.01 -1.43
CA SER A 35 31.87 -24.04 -0.57
C SER A 35 30.85 -24.57 0.43
N THR A 36 30.21 -23.69 1.21
CA THR A 36 29.22 -24.13 2.22
C THR A 36 28.05 -24.93 1.61
N LEU A 37 27.60 -24.58 0.40
CA LEU A 37 26.53 -25.30 -0.29
C LEU A 37 26.96 -26.66 -0.84
N LEU A 38 28.24 -26.82 -1.20
CA LEU A 38 28.82 -28.09 -1.63
C LEU A 38 29.12 -28.98 -0.41
N ASP A 39 29.66 -28.41 0.66
CA ASP A 39 29.97 -29.11 1.91
C ASP A 39 28.70 -29.64 2.59
N GLY A 40 27.59 -28.90 2.48
CA GLY A 40 26.27 -29.33 2.97
C GLY A 40 25.47 -30.22 2.02
N ALA A 41 25.99 -30.54 0.82
CA ALA A 41 25.29 -31.38 -0.13
C ALA A 41 25.46 -32.87 0.19
N ALA A 42 24.35 -33.62 0.22
CA ALA A 42 24.41 -35.07 0.34
C ALA A 42 25.19 -35.72 -0.82
N ASP A 43 25.86 -36.83 -0.53
CA ASP A 43 26.62 -37.58 -1.53
C ASP A 43 25.76 -37.95 -2.74
N GLY A 44 26.31 -37.74 -3.94
CA GLY A 44 25.64 -38.03 -5.20
C GLY A 44 24.56 -37.02 -5.62
N LYS A 45 24.34 -35.93 -4.88
CA LYS A 45 23.42 -34.86 -5.27
C LYS A 45 23.86 -34.19 -6.58
N ARG A 46 22.95 -34.09 -7.55
CA ARG A 46 23.25 -33.57 -8.91
C ARG A 46 22.63 -32.20 -9.21
N ARG A 47 21.67 -31.75 -8.40
CA ARG A 47 20.95 -30.48 -8.60
C ARG A 47 20.65 -29.80 -7.26
N PRO A 48 20.65 -28.45 -7.23
CA PRO A 48 20.13 -27.69 -6.10
C PRO A 48 18.66 -28.07 -5.83
N SER A 49 18.29 -28.16 -4.57
CA SER A 49 16.89 -28.34 -4.18
C SER A 49 16.10 -27.05 -4.39
N LEU A 50 14.78 -27.17 -4.51
CA LEU A 50 13.89 -25.99 -4.56
C LEU A 50 13.97 -25.16 -3.27
N ALA A 51 14.22 -25.80 -2.13
CA ALA A 51 14.39 -25.14 -0.83
C ALA A 51 15.68 -24.29 -0.79
N GLU A 52 16.77 -24.77 -1.37
CA GLU A 52 18.03 -24.01 -1.48
C GLU A 52 17.88 -22.84 -2.44
N ALA A 53 17.29 -23.08 -3.62
CA ALA A 53 17.04 -22.04 -4.60
C ALA A 53 16.14 -20.93 -4.04
N SER A 54 15.06 -21.29 -3.32
CA SER A 54 14.17 -20.31 -2.69
C SER A 54 14.83 -19.56 -1.54
N SER A 55 15.69 -20.22 -0.75
CA SER A 55 16.48 -19.57 0.30
C SER A 55 17.47 -18.55 -0.26
N LEU A 56 18.14 -18.88 -1.36
CA LEU A 56 19.03 -17.98 -2.08
C LEU A 56 18.27 -16.81 -2.73
N ALA A 57 17.12 -17.07 -3.35
CA ALA A 57 16.25 -16.02 -3.88
C ALA A 57 15.77 -15.07 -2.76
N ALA A 58 15.35 -15.61 -1.62
CA ALA A 58 14.93 -14.82 -0.46
C ALA A 58 16.10 -14.00 0.13
N LEU A 59 17.33 -14.53 0.13
CA LEU A 59 18.52 -13.74 0.48
C LEU A 59 18.77 -12.62 -0.52
N ALA A 60 18.68 -12.92 -1.82
CA ALA A 60 18.89 -11.96 -2.89
C ALA A 60 17.90 -10.79 -2.86
N ILE A 61 16.64 -11.08 -2.53
CA ILE A 61 15.59 -10.07 -2.29
C ILE A 61 15.95 -9.23 -1.07
N ARG A 62 16.28 -9.86 0.07
CA ARG A 62 16.69 -9.17 1.30
C ARG A 62 17.87 -8.21 1.09
N LEU A 63 18.88 -8.62 0.32
CA LEU A 63 20.01 -7.77 -0.03
C LEU A 63 19.63 -6.58 -0.93
N ARG A 64 18.62 -6.72 -1.77
CA ARG A 64 18.09 -5.62 -2.61
C ARG A 64 17.22 -4.63 -1.84
N VAL A 65 16.70 -5.02 -0.68
CA VAL A 65 15.84 -4.19 0.19
C VAL A 65 16.55 -3.74 1.48
N GLY A 66 17.88 -3.83 1.53
CA GLY A 66 18.66 -3.18 2.59
C GLY A 66 18.99 -4.05 3.81
N ALA A 67 19.08 -5.37 3.65
CA ALA A 67 19.66 -6.25 4.66
C ALA A 67 21.14 -5.91 4.96
N PRO A 68 21.71 -6.38 6.09
CA PRO A 68 23.14 -6.20 6.37
C PRO A 68 24.02 -6.63 5.18
N GLY A 69 25.02 -5.81 4.83
CA GLY A 69 25.87 -6.02 3.65
C GLY A 69 25.29 -5.53 2.31
N ALA A 70 24.09 -4.94 2.33
CA ALA A 70 23.47 -4.33 1.16
C ALA A 70 24.14 -3.00 0.76
N SER A 71 23.97 -2.62 -0.51
CA SER A 71 24.44 -1.33 -1.03
C SER A 71 23.62 -0.16 -0.47
N ARG A 72 24.17 1.06 -0.52
CA ARG A 72 23.44 2.29 -0.13
C ARG A 72 22.08 2.43 -0.85
N ARG A 73 22.03 2.05 -2.14
CA ARG A 73 20.79 2.05 -2.93
C ARG A 73 19.76 1.08 -2.37
N ALA A 74 20.17 -0.14 -2.05
CA ALA A 74 19.27 -1.14 -1.47
C ALA A 74 18.74 -0.75 -0.08
N VAL A 75 19.57 -0.11 0.75
CA VAL A 75 19.12 0.47 2.03
C VAL A 75 18.04 1.53 1.81
N ALA A 76 18.25 2.44 0.83
CA ALA A 76 17.26 3.44 0.47
C ALA A 76 15.96 2.80 -0.06
N THR A 77 16.05 1.77 -0.90
CA THR A 77 14.89 0.99 -1.39
C THR A 77 14.11 0.37 -0.24
N GLY A 78 14.79 -0.26 0.72
CA GLY A 78 14.15 -0.80 1.91
C GLY A 78 13.41 0.27 2.72
N GLU A 79 13.97 1.47 2.81
CA GLU A 79 13.35 2.58 3.52
C GLU A 79 12.14 3.15 2.77
N VAL A 80 12.17 3.18 1.43
CA VAL A 80 10.98 3.49 0.61
C VAL A 80 9.88 2.48 0.92
N LEU A 81 10.17 1.18 0.83
CA LEU A 81 9.19 0.11 1.05
C LEU A 81 8.56 0.18 2.45
N ARG A 82 9.37 0.40 3.50
CA ARG A 82 8.84 0.54 4.86
C ARG A 82 7.91 1.74 5.00
N ARG A 83 8.23 2.88 4.39
CA ARG A 83 7.39 4.08 4.43
C ARG A 83 6.13 3.93 3.59
N THR A 84 6.23 3.31 2.41
CA THR A 84 5.07 2.91 1.59
C THR A 84 4.13 2.03 2.40
N ALA A 85 4.66 0.99 3.05
CA ALA A 85 3.86 0.09 3.88
C ALA A 85 3.17 0.84 5.04
N LEU A 86 3.91 1.61 5.84
CA LEU A 86 3.32 2.32 6.98
C LEU A 86 2.31 3.39 6.55
N ALA A 87 2.63 4.17 5.52
CA ALA A 87 1.72 5.21 5.03
C ALA A 87 0.48 4.60 4.38
N GLY A 88 0.64 3.53 3.59
CA GLY A 88 -0.47 2.84 2.96
C GLY A 88 -1.38 2.15 3.97
N LEU A 89 -0.80 1.42 4.94
CA LEU A 89 -1.58 0.79 6.01
C LEU A 89 -2.39 1.81 6.81
N LEU A 90 -1.80 2.96 7.11
CA LEU A 90 -2.50 4.01 7.83
C LEU A 90 -3.59 4.66 6.98
N ALA A 91 -3.27 5.06 5.75
CA ALA A 91 -4.21 5.73 4.86
C ALA A 91 -5.43 4.83 4.56
N PHE A 92 -5.20 3.55 4.22
CA PHE A 92 -6.28 2.61 3.97
C PHE A 92 -7.01 2.20 5.25
N GLY A 93 -6.31 2.07 6.38
CA GLY A 93 -6.94 1.88 7.68
C GLY A 93 -7.91 3.00 8.01
N LEU A 94 -7.53 4.26 7.74
CA LEU A 94 -8.38 5.42 7.93
C LEU A 94 -9.56 5.42 6.97
N TRP A 95 -9.32 5.19 5.67
CA TRP A 95 -10.37 5.09 4.66
C TRP A 95 -11.46 4.07 5.04
N HIS A 96 -11.04 2.85 5.38
CA HIS A 96 -11.98 1.82 5.79
C HIS A 96 -12.60 2.14 7.15
N GLY A 97 -11.83 2.73 8.08
CA GLY A 97 -12.31 3.11 9.40
C GLY A 97 -13.42 4.16 9.35
N THR A 98 -13.27 5.19 8.52
CA THR A 98 -14.32 6.20 8.30
C THR A 98 -15.56 5.57 7.65
N GLY A 99 -15.36 4.69 6.66
CA GLY A 99 -16.46 3.93 6.07
C GLY A 99 -17.18 3.08 7.09
N ALA A 100 -16.46 2.49 8.05
CA ALA A 100 -17.06 1.66 9.09
C ALA A 100 -17.91 2.46 10.08
N VAL A 101 -17.45 3.65 10.46
CA VAL A 101 -18.22 4.55 11.33
C VAL A 101 -19.47 5.07 10.62
N GLY A 102 -19.36 5.45 9.34
CA GLY A 102 -20.54 5.87 8.55
C GLY A 102 -21.59 4.75 8.46
N ASN A 103 -21.14 3.54 8.18
CA ASN A 103 -21.99 2.35 8.13
C ASN A 103 -22.66 2.03 9.49
N LEU A 104 -21.97 2.22 10.61
CA LEU A 104 -22.58 2.09 11.94
C LEU A 104 -23.72 3.08 12.15
N VAL A 105 -23.55 4.30 11.68
CA VAL A 105 -24.56 5.34 11.88
C VAL A 105 -25.79 5.07 11.03
N VAL A 106 -25.61 4.65 9.77
CA VAL A 106 -26.72 4.21 8.92
C VAL A 106 -27.49 3.06 9.58
N ILE A 107 -26.81 2.09 10.18
CA ILE A 107 -27.49 1.02 10.93
C ILE A 107 -28.24 1.57 12.14
N ALA A 108 -27.61 2.47 12.90
CA ALA A 108 -28.20 3.04 14.10
C ALA A 108 -29.45 3.86 13.75
N SER A 109 -29.46 4.57 12.62
CA SER A 109 -30.55 5.42 12.16
C SER A 109 -31.66 4.64 11.45
N GLU A 110 -31.33 3.69 10.58
CA GLU A 110 -32.30 3.01 9.70
C GLU A 110 -32.72 1.60 10.17
N ARG A 111 -32.29 1.22 11.39
CA ARG A 111 -32.48 0.03 12.25
C ARG A 111 -33.15 -1.27 11.73
N SER A 112 -33.97 -1.26 10.68
CA SER A 112 -34.66 -2.41 10.09
C SER A 112 -34.61 -2.52 8.55
N GLN A 113 -34.52 -1.41 7.79
CA GLN A 113 -34.71 -1.46 6.33
C GLN A 113 -33.46 -1.91 5.56
N TYR A 114 -32.28 -1.51 6.02
CA TYR A 114 -31.01 -1.81 5.34
C TYR A 114 -30.73 -3.33 5.22
N PHE A 115 -31.02 -4.08 6.28
CA PHE A 115 -30.80 -5.53 6.31
C PHE A 115 -31.84 -6.35 5.53
N GLN A 116 -33.05 -5.81 5.35
CA GLN A 116 -34.11 -6.51 4.60
C GLN A 116 -33.82 -6.55 3.09
N ASN A 117 -33.05 -5.58 2.59
CA ASN A 117 -32.79 -5.41 1.15
C ASN A 117 -31.47 -6.01 0.68
N THR A 118 -30.73 -6.76 1.52
CA THR A 118 -29.45 -7.38 1.14
C THR A 118 -29.53 -8.91 1.20
N PRO A 119 -30.12 -9.58 0.18
CA PRO A 119 -30.33 -11.03 0.18
C PRO A 119 -29.04 -11.81 0.37
N GLY A 120 -29.01 -12.69 1.38
CA GLY A 120 -27.90 -13.63 1.61
C GLY A 120 -26.72 -13.10 2.44
N SER A 121 -26.75 -11.84 2.89
CA SER A 121 -25.76 -11.32 3.84
C SER A 121 -26.22 -11.52 5.29
N THR A 122 -25.41 -12.16 6.12
CA THR A 122 -25.66 -12.20 7.57
C THR A 122 -25.12 -10.92 8.22
N VAL A 123 -25.74 -10.46 9.31
CA VAL A 123 -25.21 -9.34 10.12
C VAL A 123 -23.75 -9.59 10.50
N ALA A 124 -23.41 -10.83 10.85
CA ALA A 124 -22.04 -11.23 11.18
C ALA A 124 -21.07 -11.06 10.00
N TRP A 125 -21.46 -11.45 8.79
CA TRP A 125 -20.65 -11.26 7.60
C TRP A 125 -20.42 -9.78 7.29
N TRP A 126 -21.48 -8.98 7.36
CA TRP A 126 -21.40 -7.53 7.14
C TRP A 126 -20.51 -6.84 8.17
N LEU A 127 -20.68 -7.14 9.46
CA LEU A 127 -19.82 -6.61 10.54
C LEU A 127 -18.36 -7.01 10.31
N THR A 128 -18.11 -8.22 9.81
CA THR A 128 -16.76 -8.67 9.47
C THR A 128 -16.16 -7.85 8.34
N LEU A 129 -16.90 -7.56 7.27
CA LEU A 129 -16.40 -6.72 6.17
C LEU A 129 -16.12 -5.28 6.64
N VAL A 130 -17.04 -4.73 7.42
CA VAL A 130 -17.02 -3.34 7.88
C VAL A 130 -15.91 -3.09 8.89
N PHE A 131 -15.74 -3.95 9.89
CA PHE A 131 -14.74 -3.77 10.94
C PHE A 131 -13.45 -4.56 10.72
N GLY A 132 -13.52 -5.68 10.02
CA GLY A 132 -12.37 -6.55 9.78
C GLY A 132 -11.27 -5.82 9.00
N LEU A 133 -11.61 -5.13 7.91
CA LEU A 133 -10.64 -4.39 7.12
C LEU A 133 -9.88 -3.32 7.94
N PRO A 134 -10.55 -2.35 8.59
CA PRO A 134 -9.87 -1.36 9.42
C PRO A 134 -8.99 -1.99 10.49
N LEU A 135 -9.49 -3.02 11.18
CA LEU A 135 -8.74 -3.69 12.25
C LEU A 135 -7.49 -4.39 11.73
N VAL A 136 -7.55 -5.01 10.55
CA VAL A 136 -6.37 -5.65 9.94
C VAL A 136 -5.35 -4.60 9.51
N TYR A 137 -5.78 -3.48 8.90
CA TYR A 137 -4.89 -2.38 8.52
C TYR A 137 -4.22 -1.72 9.74
N PHE A 138 -5.00 -1.30 10.74
CA PHE A 138 -4.46 -0.68 11.96
C PHE A 138 -3.66 -1.67 12.80
N GLY A 139 -4.11 -2.91 12.92
CA GLY A 139 -3.39 -3.98 13.60
C GLY A 139 -2.03 -4.24 12.96
N ALA A 140 -1.96 -4.28 11.63
CA ALA A 140 -0.70 -4.38 10.89
C ALA A 140 0.21 -3.18 11.19
N PHE A 141 -0.33 -1.96 11.07
CA PHE A 141 0.41 -0.73 11.32
C PHE A 141 1.00 -0.68 12.74
N ILE A 142 0.16 -0.88 13.76
CA ILE A 142 0.55 -0.89 15.17
C ILE A 142 1.60 -1.98 15.42
N ALA A 143 1.39 -3.20 14.91
CA ALA A 143 2.34 -4.28 15.07
C ALA A 143 3.72 -3.93 14.47
N LEU A 144 3.77 -3.29 13.29
CA LEU A 144 5.03 -2.88 12.67
C LEU A 144 5.73 -1.75 13.45
N VAL A 145 4.97 -0.76 13.92
CA VAL A 145 5.50 0.36 14.73
C VAL A 145 6.06 -0.15 16.06
N LEU A 146 5.38 -1.09 16.71
CA LEU A 146 5.84 -1.76 17.94
C LEU A 146 6.96 -2.78 17.70
N GLY A 147 7.41 -2.96 16.46
CA GLY A 147 8.48 -3.91 16.10
C GLY A 147 8.05 -5.38 16.08
N ARG A 148 6.76 -5.69 16.20
CA ARG A 148 6.16 -7.04 16.03
C ARG A 148 6.05 -7.42 14.56
N ARG A 149 7.19 -7.53 13.87
CA ARG A 149 7.30 -7.70 12.40
C ARG A 149 6.61 -8.94 11.83
N ARG A 150 6.55 -10.04 12.58
CA ARG A 150 5.87 -11.27 12.11
C ARG A 150 4.38 -11.03 12.02
N LEU A 151 3.78 -10.53 13.09
CA LEU A 151 2.37 -10.19 13.15
C LEU A 151 2.01 -9.09 12.14
N GLY A 152 2.81 -8.01 12.08
CA GLY A 152 2.56 -6.92 11.14
C GLY A 152 2.60 -7.34 9.67
N ARG A 153 3.51 -8.26 9.29
CA ARG A 153 3.54 -8.83 7.95
C ARG A 153 2.36 -9.75 7.67
N PHE A 154 1.99 -10.59 8.63
CA PHE A 154 0.84 -11.48 8.48
C PHE A 154 -0.42 -10.65 8.24
N LEU A 155 -0.69 -9.65 9.08
CA LEU A 155 -1.84 -8.76 8.93
C LEU A 155 -1.75 -7.91 7.65
N GLY A 156 -0.57 -7.41 7.31
CA GLY A 156 -0.35 -6.63 6.07
C GLY A 156 -0.56 -7.44 4.79
N VAL A 157 -0.44 -8.77 4.82
CA VAL A 157 -0.81 -9.66 3.71
C VAL A 157 -2.29 -10.04 3.80
N ALA A 158 -2.80 -10.30 5.00
CA ALA A 158 -4.19 -10.67 5.23
C ALA A 158 -5.17 -9.61 4.70
N GLN A 159 -4.87 -8.31 4.84
CA GLN A 159 -5.74 -7.26 4.29
C GLN A 159 -5.93 -7.38 2.77
N ALA A 160 -4.89 -7.76 2.01
CA ALA A 160 -5.01 -7.89 0.56
C ALA A 160 -5.87 -9.11 0.18
N GLY A 161 -5.75 -10.20 0.96
CA GLY A 161 -6.64 -11.36 0.81
C GLY A 161 -8.09 -11.02 1.14
N PHE A 162 -8.31 -10.18 2.15
CA PHE A 162 -9.64 -9.71 2.53
C PHE A 162 -10.27 -8.84 1.44
N VAL A 163 -9.50 -7.89 0.88
CA VAL A 163 -9.95 -7.08 -0.26
C VAL A 163 -10.26 -7.96 -1.47
N ALA A 164 -9.42 -8.94 -1.79
CA ALA A 164 -9.70 -9.89 -2.88
C ALA A 164 -11.01 -10.66 -2.68
N ALA A 165 -11.25 -11.15 -1.46
CA ALA A 165 -12.47 -11.88 -1.13
C ALA A 165 -13.71 -11.00 -1.26
N ALA A 166 -13.64 -9.75 -0.79
CA ALA A 166 -14.71 -8.76 -0.96
C ALA A 166 -15.00 -8.50 -2.45
N SER A 167 -13.95 -8.34 -3.26
CA SER A 167 -14.08 -8.09 -4.70
C SER A 167 -14.67 -9.26 -5.51
N VAL A 168 -14.56 -10.50 -5.03
CA VAL A 168 -15.16 -11.68 -5.69
C VAL A 168 -16.65 -11.83 -5.33
N GLN A 169 -17.04 -11.39 -4.14
CA GLN A 169 -18.42 -11.51 -3.66
C GLN A 169 -19.34 -10.40 -4.14
N ASP A 170 -18.81 -9.19 -4.33
CA ASP A 170 -19.58 -8.12 -4.96
C ASP A 170 -19.95 -8.58 -6.37
N ARG A 171 -21.24 -8.87 -6.59
CA ARG A 171 -21.81 -9.17 -7.91
C ARG A 171 -21.77 -7.95 -8.84
N TYR A 172 -21.30 -6.81 -8.35
CA TYR A 172 -21.06 -5.63 -9.16
C TYR A 172 -19.93 -5.95 -10.15
N PRO A 173 -20.16 -5.76 -11.47
CA PRO A 173 -19.14 -6.02 -12.48
C PRO A 173 -17.88 -5.24 -12.09
N ALA A 174 -16.76 -5.95 -11.91
CA ALA A 174 -15.50 -5.43 -11.40
C ALA A 174 -15.22 -4.02 -11.94
N THR A 175 -15.63 -3.02 -11.17
CA THR A 175 -15.41 -1.63 -11.51
C THR A 175 -13.90 -1.41 -11.40
N SER A 176 -13.35 -0.52 -12.22
CA SER A 176 -11.93 -0.13 -12.14
C SER A 176 -11.47 0.20 -10.73
N ASP A 177 -12.39 0.66 -9.91
CA ASP A 177 -12.16 1.15 -8.57
C ASP A 177 -11.79 -0.01 -7.64
N MET A 178 -12.48 -1.16 -7.73
CA MET A 178 -12.11 -2.36 -6.97
C MET A 178 -10.77 -2.94 -7.42
N ALA A 179 -10.48 -2.91 -8.72
CA ALA A 179 -9.17 -3.33 -9.23
C ALA A 179 -8.05 -2.41 -8.73
N ALA A 180 -8.28 -1.10 -8.65
CA ALA A 180 -7.33 -0.13 -8.12
C ALA A 180 -7.13 -0.31 -6.60
N VAL A 181 -8.21 -0.51 -5.84
CA VAL A 181 -8.17 -0.80 -4.40
C VAL A 181 -7.40 -2.10 -4.14
N PHE A 182 -7.69 -3.16 -4.89
CA PHE A 182 -6.98 -4.43 -4.80
C PHE A 182 -5.49 -4.29 -5.17
N ALA A 183 -5.17 -3.61 -6.27
CA ALA A 183 -3.79 -3.36 -6.66
C ALA A 183 -3.02 -2.58 -5.59
N THR A 184 -3.63 -1.55 -5.02
CA THR A 184 -3.02 -0.76 -3.92
C THR A 184 -2.81 -1.63 -2.68
N SER A 185 -3.80 -2.44 -2.32
CA SER A 185 -3.74 -3.39 -1.20
C SER A 185 -2.60 -4.39 -1.40
N LEU A 186 -2.43 -4.91 -2.62
CA LEU A 186 -1.32 -5.80 -2.97
C LEU A 186 0.03 -5.09 -2.87
N MET A 187 0.13 -3.84 -3.32
CA MET A 187 1.35 -3.03 -3.19
C MET A 187 1.71 -2.78 -1.72
N ILE A 188 0.73 -2.51 -0.86
CA ILE A 188 0.92 -2.39 0.60
C ILE A 188 1.40 -3.72 1.20
N ALA A 189 0.80 -4.85 0.81
CA ALA A 189 1.20 -6.17 1.26
C ALA A 189 2.65 -6.50 0.86
N LEU A 190 3.00 -6.26 -0.41
CA LEU A 190 4.36 -6.47 -0.93
C LEU A 190 5.37 -5.56 -0.22
N ALA A 191 5.04 -4.28 -0.07
CA ALA A 191 5.89 -3.33 0.66
C ALA A 191 6.10 -3.75 2.12
N THR A 192 5.06 -4.27 2.76
CA THR A 192 5.13 -4.78 4.15
C THR A 192 6.00 -6.03 4.24
N GLY A 193 5.76 -7.02 3.37
CA GLY A 193 6.50 -8.27 3.33
C GLY A 193 7.99 -8.08 3.04
N LEU A 194 8.30 -7.22 2.07
CA LEU A 194 9.67 -6.93 1.63
C LEU A 194 10.38 -5.96 2.58
N GLY A 195 9.72 -4.89 3.03
CA GLY A 195 10.33 -3.83 3.83
C GLY A 195 10.63 -4.21 5.29
N PHE A 196 9.84 -5.13 5.88
CA PHE A 196 9.91 -5.50 7.30
C PHE A 196 10.43 -6.93 7.54
N HIS A 197 11.50 -7.32 6.83
CA HIS A 197 12.17 -8.60 7.07
C HIS A 197 12.95 -8.63 8.41
N ARG A 198 13.40 -9.82 8.84
CA ARG A 198 14.10 -10.04 10.14
C ARG A 198 15.32 -9.13 10.35
N GLY A 199 16.04 -8.81 9.27
CA GLY A 199 17.24 -7.96 9.30
C GLY A 199 16.99 -6.47 9.02
N SER A 200 15.74 -6.03 8.86
CA SER A 200 15.46 -4.61 8.63
C SER A 200 15.78 -3.78 9.89
N PRO A 201 16.19 -2.50 9.76
CA PRO A 201 16.29 -1.60 10.89
C PRO A 201 14.92 -1.43 11.57
N ARG A 202 14.91 -1.15 12.88
CA ARG A 202 13.67 -0.64 13.50
C ARG A 202 13.37 0.73 12.89
N PRO A 203 12.10 1.07 12.61
CA PRO A 203 11.74 2.43 12.24
C PRO A 203 12.32 3.37 13.29
N ALA A 204 13.12 4.36 12.88
CA ALA A 204 13.61 5.39 13.79
C ALA A 204 12.39 6.04 14.46
N ALA A 205 12.47 6.26 15.78
CA ALA A 205 11.35 6.57 16.65
C ALA A 205 10.27 7.44 15.96
N PRO A 206 9.03 6.96 15.91
CA PRO A 206 8.01 7.47 14.98
C PRO A 206 7.51 8.88 15.31
N GLY A 207 7.95 9.48 16.43
CA GLY A 207 7.29 10.58 17.14
C GLY A 207 6.80 11.73 16.27
N ARG A 208 7.65 12.35 15.44
CA ARG A 208 7.25 13.58 14.69
C ARG A 208 6.48 13.33 13.41
N TRP A 209 6.67 12.18 12.77
CA TRP A 209 5.97 11.85 11.52
C TRP A 209 4.62 11.19 11.82
N LEU A 210 4.62 10.26 12.78
CA LEU A 210 3.43 9.55 13.23
C LEU A 210 2.43 10.49 13.88
N SER A 211 2.88 11.46 14.68
CA SER A 211 2.01 12.52 15.21
C SER A 211 1.36 13.35 14.11
N GLY A 212 2.10 13.72 13.06
CA GLY A 212 1.54 14.42 11.90
C GLY A 212 0.47 13.59 11.18
N MET A 213 0.72 12.28 11.02
CA MET A 213 -0.25 11.39 10.38
C MET A 213 -1.44 11.05 11.27
N ILE A 214 -1.25 10.91 12.59
CA ILE A 214 -2.32 10.77 13.57
C ILE A 214 -3.14 12.07 13.65
N GLY A 215 -2.50 13.23 13.51
CA GLY A 215 -3.19 14.52 13.44
C GLY A 215 -4.08 14.61 12.20
N VAL A 216 -3.54 14.27 11.02
CA VAL A 216 -4.32 14.18 9.77
C VAL A 216 -5.46 13.17 9.90
N ALA A 217 -5.18 11.99 10.48
CA ALA A 217 -6.17 10.97 10.77
C ALA A 217 -7.29 11.49 11.67
N GLY A 218 -6.94 12.16 12.77
CA GLY A 218 -7.87 12.75 13.73
C GLY A 218 -8.75 13.80 13.08
N VAL A 219 -8.19 14.67 12.23
CA VAL A 219 -8.97 15.65 11.46
C VAL A 219 -9.95 14.95 10.54
N VAL A 220 -9.51 13.98 9.74
CA VAL A 220 -10.40 13.21 8.84
C VAL A 220 -11.52 12.53 9.63
N PHE A 221 -11.21 11.95 10.79
CA PHE A 221 -12.18 11.28 11.64
C PHE A 221 -13.17 12.25 12.29
N ILE A 222 -12.70 13.41 12.77
CA ILE A 222 -13.55 14.46 13.36
C ILE A 222 -14.51 15.03 12.31
N VAL A 223 -14.01 15.38 11.12
CA VAL A 223 -14.85 15.95 10.05
C VAL A 223 -15.86 14.91 9.56
N SER A 224 -15.46 13.63 9.50
CA SER A 224 -16.37 12.52 9.16
C SER A 224 -17.42 12.31 10.25
N GLY A 225 -17.04 12.32 11.53
CA GLY A 225 -17.95 12.22 12.67
C GLY A 225 -18.93 13.39 12.79
N ALA A 226 -18.49 14.60 12.47
CA ALA A 226 -19.35 15.78 12.44
C ALA A 226 -20.42 15.69 11.33
N ALA A 227 -20.04 15.26 10.13
CA ALA A 227 -20.98 15.02 9.03
C ALA A 227 -22.06 13.98 9.40
N ILE A 228 -21.61 12.93 10.09
CA ILE A 228 -22.45 11.86 10.61
C ILE A 228 -23.41 12.35 11.70
N GLY A 229 -22.95 13.20 12.63
CA GLY A 229 -23.79 13.78 13.69
C GLY A 229 -24.94 14.61 13.13
N MET A 230 -24.68 15.42 12.09
CA MET A 230 -25.71 16.20 11.40
C MET A 230 -26.79 15.31 10.76
N HIS A 231 -26.46 14.08 10.37
CA HIS A 231 -27.41 13.12 9.79
C HIS A 231 -28.39 12.55 10.83
N LEU A 232 -27.95 12.40 12.08
CA LEU A 232 -28.76 11.86 13.16
C LEU A 232 -29.80 12.84 13.71
N ASP A 233 -29.56 14.15 13.58
CA ASP A 233 -30.46 15.21 14.09
C ASP A 233 -31.72 15.43 13.22
N GLY A 234 -32.05 14.52 12.30
CA GLY A 234 -33.33 14.50 11.60
C GLY A 234 -33.59 15.71 10.68
N HIS A 235 -32.54 16.43 10.27
CA HIS A 235 -32.64 17.56 9.33
C HIS A 235 -32.94 17.03 7.92
N SER A 236 -34.22 16.74 7.65
CA SER A 236 -34.73 16.17 6.40
C SER A 236 -34.49 17.05 5.15
N GLY A 237 -34.06 18.31 5.34
CA GLY A 237 -33.71 19.22 4.24
C GLY A 237 -32.22 19.26 3.87
N ASP A 238 -31.31 18.72 4.69
CA ASP A 238 -29.87 18.98 4.59
C ASP A 238 -29.01 17.74 4.29
N THR A 239 -29.63 16.67 3.82
CA THR A 239 -28.93 15.48 3.28
C THR A 239 -27.90 15.85 2.22
N ARG A 240 -28.18 16.92 1.44
CA ARG A 240 -27.25 17.48 0.45
C ARG A 240 -25.96 18.04 1.06
N VAL A 241 -26.04 18.73 2.20
CA VAL A 241 -24.85 19.27 2.89
C VAL A 241 -24.02 18.12 3.48
N ILE A 242 -24.70 17.11 4.03
CA ILE A 242 -24.06 15.92 4.59
C ILE A 242 -23.36 15.10 3.48
N ASP A 243 -24.01 14.91 2.34
CA ASP A 243 -23.42 14.27 1.16
C ASP A 243 -22.21 15.06 0.64
N VAL A 244 -22.30 16.39 0.60
CA VAL A 244 -21.18 17.25 0.20
C VAL A 244 -20.01 17.12 1.17
N ILE A 245 -20.24 17.11 2.48
CA ILE A 245 -19.17 16.95 3.49
C ILE A 245 -18.57 15.53 3.41
N ALA A 246 -19.39 14.50 3.24
CA ALA A 246 -18.93 13.12 3.04
C ALA A 246 -18.09 12.98 1.76
N GLN A 247 -18.50 13.61 0.66
CA GLN A 247 -17.75 13.65 -0.60
C GLN A 247 -16.45 14.47 -0.49
N ILE A 248 -16.41 15.55 0.28
CA ILE A 248 -15.19 16.34 0.55
C ILE A 248 -14.20 15.51 1.39
N ASN A 249 -14.69 14.76 2.36
CA ASN A 249 -13.86 13.88 3.20
C ASN A 249 -13.31 12.68 2.42
N ALA A 250 -14.16 11.99 1.66
CA ALA A 250 -13.80 10.80 0.90
C ALA A 250 -13.10 11.10 -0.43
N GLY A 251 -13.24 12.30 -0.99
CA GLY A 251 -12.66 12.66 -2.28
C GLY A 251 -11.32 13.40 -2.14
N PRO A 252 -11.33 14.74 -2.01
CA PRO A 252 -10.15 15.60 -2.19
C PRO A 252 -9.25 15.77 -0.96
N LEU A 253 -9.80 15.69 0.25
CA LEU A 253 -9.07 16.09 1.46
C LEU A 253 -7.95 15.10 1.80
N VAL A 254 -8.22 13.80 1.72
CA VAL A 254 -7.23 12.76 2.03
C VAL A 254 -6.05 12.76 1.02
N PRO A 255 -6.28 12.76 -0.31
CA PRO A 255 -5.20 12.91 -1.29
C PRO A 255 -4.46 14.24 -1.19
N GLY A 256 -5.18 15.35 -0.94
CA GLY A 256 -4.59 16.68 -0.79
C GLY A 256 -3.66 16.77 0.42
N LEU A 257 -4.09 16.26 1.58
CA LEU A 257 -3.26 16.19 2.78
C LEU A 257 -2.06 15.26 2.57
N ALA A 258 -2.24 14.12 1.90
CA ALA A 258 -1.13 13.23 1.54
C ALA A 258 -0.12 13.90 0.59
N ALA A 259 -0.59 14.67 -0.39
CA ALA A 259 0.24 15.41 -1.34
C ALA A 259 1.02 16.54 -0.66
N VAL A 260 0.36 17.38 0.14
CA VAL A 260 0.99 18.45 0.93
C VAL A 260 2.04 17.85 1.86
N PHE A 261 1.68 16.77 2.55
CA PHE A 261 2.58 16.04 3.41
C PHE A 261 3.82 15.55 2.64
N GLY A 262 3.60 14.96 1.47
CA GLY A 262 4.62 14.52 0.55
C GLY A 262 5.56 15.63 0.13
N LEU A 263 5.02 16.78 -0.27
CA LEU A 263 5.75 17.97 -0.70
C LEU A 263 6.60 18.58 0.43
N VAL A 264 6.01 18.77 1.62
CA VAL A 264 6.72 19.28 2.80
C VAL A 264 7.87 18.35 3.17
N ARG A 265 7.68 17.03 3.06
CA ARG A 265 8.72 16.04 3.33
C ARG A 265 9.70 15.83 2.18
N ALA A 266 9.32 16.07 0.93
CA ALA A 266 10.18 15.95 -0.24
C ALA A 266 11.44 16.79 -0.08
N ARG A 267 11.30 18.00 0.48
CA ARG A 267 12.41 18.92 0.77
C ARG A 267 13.45 18.32 1.72
N ARG A 268 12.99 17.49 2.68
CA ARG A 268 13.84 16.90 3.74
C ARG A 268 14.28 15.47 3.46
N SER A 269 13.59 14.73 2.59
CA SER A 269 13.87 13.33 2.31
C SER A 269 13.29 12.91 0.96
N PRO A 270 14.13 12.47 0.01
CA PRO A 270 13.68 12.07 -1.33
C PRO A 270 12.98 10.70 -1.35
N ILE A 271 12.78 10.08 -0.19
CA ILE A 271 12.15 8.76 -0.02
C ILE A 271 10.63 8.91 0.11
N TRP A 272 10.14 10.02 0.69
CA TRP A 272 8.70 10.26 0.88
C TRP A 272 7.93 10.43 -0.43
N PRO A 273 8.42 11.21 -1.42
CA PRO A 273 7.76 11.31 -2.72
C PRO A 273 7.66 9.97 -3.43
N ALA A 274 8.72 9.15 -3.38
CA ALA A 274 8.71 7.81 -3.96
C ALA A 274 7.69 6.90 -3.27
N ALA A 275 7.61 6.96 -1.93
CA ALA A 275 6.65 6.15 -1.19
C ALA A 275 5.20 6.51 -1.52
N LEU A 276 4.89 7.81 -1.59
CA LEU A 276 3.55 8.31 -1.93
C LEU A 276 3.19 8.06 -3.39
N PHE A 277 4.17 8.16 -4.30
CA PHE A 277 3.95 7.82 -5.71
C PHE A 277 3.58 6.34 -5.88
N ILE A 278 4.27 5.44 -5.18
CA ILE A 278 3.95 4.01 -5.18
C ILE A 278 2.51 3.78 -4.68
N LEU A 279 2.08 4.52 -3.65
CA LEU A 279 0.70 4.42 -3.15
C LEU A 279 -0.35 5.04 -4.08
N GLY A 280 0.01 6.13 -4.78
CA GLY A 280 -0.89 6.86 -5.68
C GLY A 280 -0.98 6.27 -7.08
N LEU A 281 -0.04 5.39 -7.48
CA LEU A 281 0.01 4.82 -8.83
C LEU A 281 -1.29 4.14 -9.27
N PRO A 282 -1.97 3.33 -8.43
CA PRO A 282 -3.24 2.73 -8.81
C PRO A 282 -4.37 3.76 -8.93
N GLY A 283 -4.28 4.87 -8.19
CA GLY A 283 -5.22 5.99 -8.28
C GLY A 283 -5.19 6.69 -9.65
N LEU A 284 -4.05 6.68 -10.35
CA LEU A 284 -3.93 7.21 -11.71
C LEU A 284 -4.77 6.43 -12.74
N LEU A 285 -5.26 5.23 -12.41
CA LEU A 285 -6.17 4.47 -13.26
C LEU A 285 -7.63 4.93 -13.10
N ILE A 286 -7.94 5.63 -12.01
CA ILE A 286 -9.29 6.00 -11.62
C ILE A 286 -9.73 7.26 -12.39
N VAL A 287 -8.90 8.31 -12.44
CA VAL A 287 -9.29 9.61 -13.03
C VAL A 287 -9.48 9.56 -14.55
N PRO A 288 -8.58 8.97 -15.36
CA PRO A 288 -8.79 8.90 -16.81
C PRO A 288 -10.05 8.12 -17.17
N ARG A 289 -10.34 7.05 -16.43
CA ARG A 289 -11.55 6.26 -16.65
C ARG A 289 -12.81 6.99 -16.21
N ALA A 290 -12.76 7.70 -15.08
CA ALA A 290 -13.85 8.57 -14.66
C ALA A 290 -14.17 9.62 -15.73
N LEU A 291 -13.13 10.24 -16.33
CA LEU A 291 -13.28 11.18 -17.44
C LEU A 291 -13.87 10.53 -18.69
N ILE A 292 -13.46 9.31 -19.04
CA ILE A 292 -14.01 8.57 -20.19
C ILE A 292 -15.50 8.25 -19.97
N HIS A 293 -15.88 7.72 -18.81
CA HIS A 293 -17.29 7.42 -18.49
C HIS A 293 -18.14 8.68 -18.44
N TYR A 294 -17.59 9.77 -17.88
CA TYR A 294 -18.23 11.09 -17.88
C TYR A 294 -18.47 11.58 -19.32
N ALA A 295 -17.46 11.53 -20.18
CA ALA A 295 -17.57 11.94 -21.59
C ALA A 295 -18.55 11.08 -22.39
N GLN A 296 -18.76 9.81 -21.99
CA GLN A 296 -19.69 8.88 -22.63
C GLN A 296 -21.13 9.00 -22.12
N GLY A 297 -21.40 9.82 -21.10
CA GLY A 297 -22.72 9.90 -20.45
C GLY A 297 -23.13 8.61 -19.72
N ASN A 298 -22.18 7.69 -19.51
CA ASN A 298 -22.40 6.39 -18.86
C ASN A 298 -22.22 6.51 -17.35
N TYR A 299 -23.15 7.20 -16.70
CA TYR A 299 -23.05 7.52 -15.28
C TYR A 299 -23.38 6.34 -14.35
N GLU A 300 -23.91 5.22 -14.86
CA GLU A 300 -24.49 4.14 -14.05
C GLU A 300 -23.47 3.13 -13.50
N ASN A 301 -22.22 3.16 -13.95
CA ASN A 301 -21.25 2.07 -13.70
C ASN A 301 -19.97 2.50 -12.99
N VAL A 302 -19.91 3.70 -12.42
CA VAL A 302 -18.73 4.19 -11.72
C VAL A 302 -19.16 4.81 -10.40
N PHE A 303 -18.49 4.46 -9.30
CA PHE A 303 -18.66 5.13 -7.99
C PHE A 303 -18.48 6.65 -8.10
N ILE A 304 -17.71 7.08 -9.11
CA ILE A 304 -17.47 8.47 -9.48
C ILE A 304 -18.60 9.07 -10.34
N GLY A 305 -19.37 8.26 -11.06
CA GLY A 305 -20.55 8.70 -11.82
C GLY A 305 -21.66 9.23 -10.92
N ASP A 306 -21.88 8.58 -9.77
CA ASP A 306 -22.79 9.09 -8.72
C ASP A 306 -22.16 10.27 -7.97
N LEU A 307 -20.84 10.28 -7.80
CA LEU A 307 -20.11 11.44 -7.30
C LEU A 307 -20.26 12.65 -8.25
N PHE A 308 -20.29 12.46 -9.58
CA PHE A 308 -20.49 13.52 -10.56
C PHE A 308 -21.96 13.92 -10.75
N ARG A 309 -22.90 12.97 -10.60
CA ARG A 309 -24.34 13.27 -10.63
C ARG A 309 -24.80 13.99 -9.36
N GLY A 310 -24.23 13.64 -8.20
CA GLY A 310 -24.57 14.19 -6.89
C GLY A 310 -23.75 15.41 -6.47
N ALA A 311 -22.49 15.54 -6.91
CA ALA A 311 -21.69 16.71 -6.61
C ALA A 311 -22.26 17.93 -7.34
N ALA A 312 -22.77 18.88 -6.57
CA ALA A 312 -23.23 20.18 -7.06
C ALA A 312 -22.10 21.06 -7.67
N TRP A 313 -20.89 20.52 -7.88
CA TRP A 313 -19.69 21.28 -8.21
C TRP A 313 -18.96 20.72 -9.45
N PRO A 314 -19.03 21.43 -10.60
CA PRO A 314 -18.25 21.15 -11.80
C PRO A 314 -16.72 21.13 -11.55
N GLY A 315 -16.27 21.73 -10.44
CA GLY A 315 -14.88 21.79 -10.04
C GLY A 315 -14.26 20.45 -9.62
N MET A 316 -15.04 19.39 -9.36
CA MET A 316 -14.49 18.12 -8.85
C MET A 316 -13.56 17.42 -9.85
N ALA A 317 -13.91 17.39 -11.14
CA ALA A 317 -13.05 16.83 -12.19
C ALA A 317 -11.75 17.65 -12.34
N VAL A 318 -11.88 18.97 -12.35
CA VAL A 318 -10.75 19.90 -12.41
C VAL A 318 -9.85 19.73 -11.18
N TYR A 319 -10.44 19.49 -10.00
CA TYR A 319 -9.72 19.30 -8.76
C TYR A 319 -8.97 17.95 -8.71
N MET A 320 -9.59 16.87 -9.18
CA MET A 320 -8.90 15.57 -9.31
C MET A 320 -7.70 15.69 -10.27
N LEU A 321 -7.88 16.36 -11.41
CA LEU A 321 -6.81 16.67 -12.35
C LEU A 321 -5.71 17.53 -11.72
N ILE A 322 -6.06 18.55 -10.95
CA ILE A 322 -5.09 19.38 -10.21
C ILE A 322 -4.33 18.52 -9.19
N THR A 323 -5.01 17.62 -8.47
CA THR A 323 -4.38 16.75 -7.47
C THR A 323 -3.38 15.81 -8.13
N GLU A 324 -3.75 15.18 -9.25
CA GLU A 324 -2.85 14.35 -10.04
C GLU A 324 -1.68 15.13 -10.62
N ALA A 325 -1.94 16.33 -11.18
CA ALA A 325 -0.91 17.21 -11.71
C ALA A 325 0.06 17.65 -10.61
N VAL A 326 -0.43 17.94 -9.40
CA VAL A 326 0.41 18.28 -8.24
C VAL A 326 1.24 17.08 -7.81
N LEU A 327 0.67 15.88 -7.76
CA LEU A 327 1.42 14.65 -7.44
C LEU A 327 2.50 14.35 -8.49
N ALA A 328 2.18 14.48 -9.77
CA ALA A 328 3.11 14.30 -10.88
C ALA A 328 4.23 15.36 -10.84
N THR A 329 3.88 16.63 -10.60
CA THR A 329 4.85 17.73 -10.49
C THR A 329 5.76 17.55 -9.29
N ALA A 330 5.22 17.15 -8.14
CA ALA A 330 6.01 16.83 -6.94
C ALA A 330 7.02 15.70 -7.21
N LEU A 331 6.62 14.69 -8.00
CA LEU A 331 7.49 13.60 -8.42
C LEU A 331 8.62 14.11 -9.31
N VAL A 332 8.28 14.82 -10.40
CA VAL A 332 9.26 15.39 -11.35
C VAL A 332 10.25 16.28 -10.61
N TRP A 333 9.77 17.14 -9.73
CA TRP A 333 10.60 18.00 -8.89
C TRP A 333 11.53 17.20 -7.97
N SER A 334 11.04 16.12 -7.36
CA SER A 334 11.87 15.26 -6.50
C SER A 334 12.98 14.53 -7.27
N LEU A 335 12.71 14.14 -8.52
CA LEU A 335 13.68 13.50 -9.42
C LEU A 335 14.70 14.53 -9.92
N TYR A 336 14.25 15.73 -10.27
CA TYR A 336 15.10 16.85 -10.64
C TYR A 336 16.11 17.20 -9.53
N LEU A 337 15.64 17.37 -8.29
CA LEU A 337 16.50 17.66 -7.15
C LEU A 337 17.53 16.55 -6.88
N ARG A 338 17.20 15.29 -7.14
CA ARG A 338 18.19 14.19 -7.04
C ARG A 338 19.30 14.31 -8.08
N ARG A 339 18.96 14.64 -9.33
CA ARG A 339 19.97 14.82 -10.40
C ARG A 339 20.88 16.00 -10.08
N ALA A 340 20.31 17.14 -9.71
CA ALA A 340 21.07 18.35 -9.38
C ALA A 340 22.07 18.13 -8.23
N ARG A 341 21.69 17.37 -7.19
CA ARG A 341 22.61 17.03 -6.09
C ARG A 341 23.71 16.05 -6.50
N ALA A 342 23.45 15.16 -7.47
CA ALA A 342 24.45 14.22 -7.94
C ALA A 342 25.55 14.89 -8.77
N THR A 343 25.22 15.99 -9.47
CA THR A 343 26.17 16.79 -10.26
C THR A 343 26.92 17.83 -9.44
N ALA A 344 26.44 18.18 -8.24
CA ALA A 344 27.03 19.20 -7.38
C ALA A 344 28.14 18.68 -6.43
N VAL A 345 28.55 17.41 -6.54
CA VAL A 345 29.71 16.90 -5.81
C VAL A 345 30.96 17.36 -6.59
N PRO A 346 31.78 18.28 -6.05
CA PRO A 346 33.01 18.71 -6.71
C PRO A 346 33.94 17.50 -6.86
N ALA A 347 34.65 17.44 -7.99
CA ALA A 347 35.71 16.46 -8.24
C ALA A 347 36.84 16.62 -7.21
#